data_AF-A0AAP9KD88-F1
#
_entry.id   AF-A0AAP9KD88-F1
#
_cell.length_a   1.000
_cell.length_b   1.000
_cell.length_c   1.000
_cell.angle_alpha   90.00
_cell.angle_beta   90.00
_cell.angle_gamma   90.00
#
_symmetry.space_group_name_H-M   'P 1'
#
loop_
_entity.id
_entity.type
_entity.pdbx_description
1 polymer ?
#
loop_
_entity_poly.entity_id
_entity_poly.type
_entity_poly.pdbx_seq_one_letter_code
_entity_poly.pdbx_strand_id
1 'polypeptide(L)'
;MSIKTDIQKLHNRLDNCQRKLDAARSRGDHEMITKFTNEVDDLTKKLNQLKHKQTYELNKERKSLLDMPFSREITKAEQADIGKLKKRVRGLVIVHPLTKVGKELRLDVMTGFAPKEF
;
A
#
# COMPACT_ATOMS: atom_id res chain seq x y z
N MET A 1 3.45 -0.79 14.48
CA MET A 1 2.37 -1.49 13.74
C MET A 1 2.45 -1.08 12.28
N SER A 2 2.02 -1.94 11.35
CA SER A 2 2.05 -1.62 9.91
C SER A 2 0.74 -0.90 9.52
N ILE A 3 0.80 0.10 8.64
CA ILE A 3 -0.40 0.76 8.11
C ILE A 3 -1.41 -0.26 7.56
N LYS A 4 -0.92 -1.36 6.97
CA LYS A 4 -1.77 -2.45 6.49
C LYS A 4 -2.54 -3.14 7.62
N THR A 5 -1.89 -3.40 8.77
CA THR A 5 -2.56 -4.03 9.92
C THR A 5 -3.58 -3.10 10.55
N ASP A 6 -3.31 -1.80 10.54
CA ASP A 6 -4.20 -0.79 11.13
C ASP A 6 -5.45 -0.57 10.26
N ILE A 7 -5.28 -0.52 8.94
CA ILE A 7 -6.40 -0.53 7.96
C ILE A 7 -7.26 -1.78 8.16
N GLN A 8 -6.66 -2.97 8.30
CA GLN A 8 -7.42 -4.20 8.52
C GLN A 8 -8.22 -4.16 9.83
N LYS A 9 -7.63 -3.67 10.92
CA LYS A 9 -8.33 -3.53 12.20
C LYS A 9 -9.50 -2.56 12.11
N LEU A 10 -9.35 -1.44 11.39
CA LEU A 10 -10.43 -0.49 11.16
C LEU A 10 -11.55 -1.09 10.31
N HIS A 11 -11.23 -1.85 9.26
CA HIS A 11 -12.22 -2.59 8.48
C HIS A 11 -13.03 -3.56 9.35
N ASN A 12 -12.35 -4.40 10.14
CA ASN A 12 -13.04 -5.33 11.03
C ASN A 12 -13.96 -4.62 12.03
N ARG A 13 -13.56 -3.44 12.53
CA ARG A 13 -14.40 -2.63 13.43
C ARG A 13 -15.60 -2.04 12.69
N LEU A 14 -15.38 -1.51 11.49
CA LEU A 14 -16.42 -0.93 10.65
C LEU A 14 -17.48 -1.98 10.29
N ASP A 15 -17.07 -3.18 9.89
CA ASP A 15 -17.97 -4.30 9.60
C ASP A 15 -18.81 -4.68 10.82
N ASN A 16 -18.21 -4.71 12.01
CA ASN A 16 -18.92 -4.98 13.25
C ASN A 16 -19.93 -3.87 13.59
N CYS A 17 -19.57 -2.60 13.40
CA CYS A 17 -20.48 -1.47 13.63
C CYS A 17 -21.65 -1.48 12.63
N GLN A 18 -21.40 -1.82 11.36
CA GLN A 18 -22.46 -1.96 10.35
C GLN A 18 -23.46 -3.06 10.72
N ARG A 19 -22.98 -4.25 11.13
CA ARG A 19 -23.85 -5.33 11.60
C ARG A 19 -24.71 -4.92 12.80
N LYS A 20 -24.13 -4.17 13.74
CA LYS A 20 -24.87 -3.64 14.92
C LYS A 20 -25.89 -2.58 14.52
N LEU A 21 -25.55 -1.74 13.55
CA LEU A 21 -26.43 -0.73 12.98
C LEU A 21 -27.65 -1.38 12.33
N ASP A 22 -27.46 -2.41 11.49
CA ASP A 22 -28.56 -3.13 10.85
C ASP A 22 -29.45 -3.84 11.87
N ALA A 23 -28.87 -4.40 12.92
CA ALA A 23 -29.63 -4.96 14.04
C ALA A 23 -30.43 -3.89 14.81
N ALA A 24 -29.87 -2.69 15.01
CA ALA A 24 -30.58 -1.57 15.64
C ALA A 24 -31.72 -1.02 14.77
N ARG A 25 -31.50 -0.93 13.45
CA ARG A 25 -32.54 -0.59 12.46
C ARG A 25 -33.70 -1.58 12.51
N SER A 26 -33.39 -2.88 12.57
CA SER A 26 -34.42 -3.93 12.66
C SER A 26 -35.24 -3.87 13.95
N ARG A 27 -34.66 -3.34 15.04
CA ARG A 27 -35.35 -3.15 16.33
C ARG A 27 -36.07 -1.80 16.46
N GLY A 28 -35.89 -0.87 15.52
CA GLY A 28 -36.43 0.50 15.62
C GLY A 28 -35.80 1.36 16.72
N ASP A 29 -34.61 0.99 17.22
CA ASP A 29 -33.91 1.69 18.30
C ASP A 29 -33.17 2.93 17.74
N HIS A 30 -33.86 4.07 17.75
CA HIS A 30 -33.39 5.31 17.12
C HIS A 30 -32.10 5.87 17.77
N GLU A 31 -31.92 5.68 19.08
CA GLU A 31 -30.72 6.12 19.77
C GLU A 31 -29.49 5.30 19.33
N MET A 32 -29.63 3.98 19.25
CA MET A 32 -28.53 3.12 18.79
C MET A 32 -28.24 3.28 17.30
N ILE A 33 -29.25 3.52 16.48
CA ILE A 33 -29.06 3.86 15.06
C ILE A 33 -28.19 5.12 14.94
N THR A 34 -28.50 6.17 15.69
CA THR A 34 -27.74 7.42 15.65
C THR A 34 -26.30 7.21 16.12
N LYS A 35 -26.09 6.50 17.23
CA LYS A 35 -24.76 6.18 17.77
C LYS A 35 -23.90 5.40 16.78
N PHE A 36 -24.44 4.31 16.20
CA PHE A 36 -23.68 3.49 15.25
C PHE A 36 -23.46 4.19 13.92
N THR A 37 -24.37 5.06 13.48
CA THR A 37 -24.16 5.87 12.26
C THR A 37 -22.96 6.81 12.43
N ASN A 38 -22.91 7.54 13.56
CA ASN A 38 -21.78 8.42 13.88
C ASN A 38 -20.45 7.64 13.99
N GLU A 39 -20.48 6.45 14.61
CA GLU A 39 -19.28 5.61 14.75
C GLU A 39 -18.80 5.08 13.37
N VAL A 40 -19.71 4.68 12.49
CA VAL A 40 -19.38 4.28 11.11
C VAL A 40 -18.75 5.43 10.34
N ASP A 41 -19.28 6.64 10.47
CA ASP A 41 -18.73 7.84 9.81
C ASP A 41 -17.31 8.14 10.31
N ASP A 42 -17.08 8.08 11.62
CA ASP A 42 -15.77 8.33 12.22
C ASP A 42 -14.74 7.25 11.84
N LEU A 43 -15.15 5.98 11.84
CA LEU A 43 -14.29 4.89 11.38
C LEU A 43 -13.95 5.02 9.89
N THR A 44 -14.93 5.44 9.07
CA THR A 44 -14.73 5.68 7.63
C THR A 44 -13.77 6.83 7.38
N LYS A 45 -13.89 7.95 8.12
CA LYS A 45 -12.94 9.08 8.06
C LYS A 45 -11.52 8.64 8.38
N LYS A 46 -11.33 7.89 9.49
CA LYS A 46 -10.02 7.35 9.88
C LYS A 46 -9.45 6.38 8.83
N LEU A 47 -10.31 5.52 8.28
CA LEU A 47 -9.92 4.58 7.21
C LEU A 47 -9.41 5.35 5.97
N ASN A 48 -10.14 6.38 5.55
CA ASN A 48 -9.76 7.20 4.40
C ASN A 48 -8.43 7.92 4.64
N GLN A 49 -8.23 8.48 5.83
CA GLN A 49 -6.94 9.09 6.21
C GLN A 49 -5.77 8.10 6.10
N LEU A 50 -5.92 6.87 6.59
CA LEU A 50 -4.88 5.84 6.47
C LEU A 50 -4.65 5.38 5.03
N LYS A 51 -5.71 5.25 4.22
CA LYS A 51 -5.60 4.95 2.79
C LYS A 51 -4.88 6.05 2.02
N HIS A 52 -5.17 7.32 2.33
CA HIS A 52 -4.44 8.45 1.75
C HIS A 52 -2.95 8.42 2.14
N LYS A 53 -2.63 8.14 3.41
CA LYS A 53 -1.25 7.98 3.85
C LYS A 53 -0.53 6.85 3.11
N GLN A 54 -1.18 5.69 2.97
CA GLN A 54 -0.63 4.56 2.21
C GLN A 54 -0.34 4.93 0.75
N THR A 55 -1.27 5.65 0.11
CA THR A 55 -1.12 6.10 -1.28
C THR A 55 -0.02 7.15 -1.41
N TYR A 56 0.10 8.05 -0.44
CA TYR A 56 1.16 9.05 -0.38
C TYR A 56 2.55 8.42 -0.25
N GLU A 57 2.71 7.42 0.63
CA GLU A 57 3.97 6.70 0.79
C GLU A 57 4.35 5.96 -0.50
N LEU A 58 3.40 5.26 -1.14
CA LEU A 58 3.63 4.61 -2.44
C LEU A 58 4.06 5.62 -3.52
N ASN A 59 3.37 6.76 -3.64
CA ASN A 59 3.74 7.81 -4.59
C ASN A 59 5.12 8.40 -4.31
N LYS A 60 5.51 8.53 -3.05
CA LYS A 60 6.84 9.01 -2.65
C LYS A 60 7.93 8.01 -3.05
N GLU A 61 7.72 6.72 -2.79
CA GLU A 61 8.62 5.65 -3.25
C GLU A 61 8.73 5.63 -4.77
N ARG A 62 7.60 5.70 -5.48
CA ARG A 62 7.55 5.79 -6.95
C ARG A 62 8.37 6.95 -7.47
N LYS A 63 8.20 8.14 -6.90
CA LYS A 63 8.96 9.33 -7.30
C LYS A 63 10.46 9.14 -7.05
N SER A 64 10.84 8.61 -5.88
CA SER A 64 12.24 8.34 -5.55
C SER A 64 12.91 7.36 -6.51
N LEU A 65 12.17 6.42 -7.11
CA LEU A 65 12.70 5.50 -8.11
C LEU A 65 12.86 6.18 -9.48
N LEU A 66 11.87 6.96 -9.89
CA LEU A 66 11.92 7.72 -11.15
C LEU A 66 12.96 8.84 -11.14
N ASP A 67 13.28 9.39 -9.96
CA ASP A 67 14.34 10.39 -9.79
C ASP A 67 15.75 9.77 -9.93
N MET A 68 15.89 8.44 -9.99
CA MET A 68 17.19 7.79 -10.21
C MET A 68 17.61 7.87 -11.69
N PRO A 69 18.87 8.24 -11.98
CA PRO A 69 19.34 8.47 -13.35
C PRO A 69 19.43 7.20 -14.21
N PHE A 70 19.65 6.03 -13.61
CA PHE A 70 19.82 4.77 -14.34
C PHE A 70 18.70 3.80 -13.99
N SER A 71 17.99 3.32 -15.00
CA SER A 71 17.03 2.24 -14.86
C SER A 71 17.08 1.31 -16.07
N ARG A 72 17.05 -0.01 -15.81
CA ARG A 72 16.97 -1.03 -16.86
C ARG A 72 16.44 -2.35 -16.34
N GLU A 73 16.01 -3.20 -17.26
CA GLU A 73 15.59 -4.56 -16.97
C GLU A 73 16.76 -5.41 -16.43
N ILE A 74 16.47 -6.26 -15.44
CA ILE A 74 17.44 -7.20 -14.87
C ILE A 74 17.39 -8.50 -15.66
N THR A 75 18.52 -8.87 -16.24
CA THR A 75 18.65 -10.10 -17.03
C THR A 75 18.51 -11.36 -16.17
N LYS A 76 18.19 -12.52 -16.76
CA LYS A 76 18.07 -13.79 -16.01
C LYS A 76 19.36 -14.19 -15.29
N ALA A 77 20.52 -13.95 -15.91
CA ALA A 77 21.81 -14.21 -15.28
C ALA A 77 22.01 -13.32 -14.03
N GLU A 78 21.63 -12.05 -14.12
CA GLU A 78 21.67 -11.13 -12.99
C GLU A 78 20.62 -11.45 -11.92
N GLN A 79 19.46 -12.01 -12.30
CA GLN A 79 18.46 -12.51 -11.36
C GLN A 79 18.97 -13.73 -10.58
N ALA A 80 19.78 -14.59 -11.20
CA ALA A 80 20.43 -15.70 -10.50
C ALA A 80 21.49 -15.19 -9.49
N ASP A 81 22.23 -14.14 -9.87
CA ASP A 81 23.32 -13.56 -9.06
C ASP A 81 22.99 -12.18 -8.45
N ILE A 82 21.74 -11.97 -8.00
CA ILE A 82 21.29 -10.67 -7.46
C ILE A 82 22.19 -10.16 -6.34
N GLY A 83 22.71 -11.05 -5.50
CA GLY A 83 23.61 -10.69 -4.41
C GLY A 83 24.90 -10.04 -4.90
N LYS A 84 25.48 -10.57 -5.99
CA LYS A 84 26.70 -10.01 -6.62
C LYS A 84 26.38 -8.65 -7.27
N LEU A 85 25.24 -8.55 -7.96
CA LEU A 85 24.81 -7.31 -8.57
C LEU A 85 24.57 -6.19 -7.54
N LYS A 86 23.86 -6.48 -6.45
CA LYS A 86 23.62 -5.51 -5.36
C LYS A 86 24.90 -5.07 -4.64
N LYS A 87 25.91 -5.95 -4.56
CA LYS A 87 27.24 -5.59 -4.01
C LYS A 87 28.02 -4.69 -4.96
N ARG A 88 27.96 -4.96 -6.27
CA ARG A 88 28.63 -4.14 -7.31
C ARG A 88 28.00 -2.75 -7.41
N VAL A 89 26.67 -2.68 -7.36
CA VAL A 89 25.89 -1.47 -7.60
C VAL A 89 25.28 -0.98 -6.29
N ARG A 90 26.05 -0.16 -5.58
CA ARG A 90 25.58 0.41 -4.31
C ARG A 90 24.36 1.31 -4.55
N GLY A 91 23.27 1.01 -3.85
CA GLY A 91 22.01 1.75 -3.98
C GLY A 91 21.07 1.20 -5.07
N LEU A 92 21.36 0.03 -5.64
CA LEU A 92 20.44 -0.64 -6.56
C LEU A 92 19.14 -1.06 -5.86
N VAL A 93 18.03 -0.54 -6.35
CA VAL A 93 16.68 -0.94 -5.97
C VAL A 93 16.09 -1.78 -7.10
N ILE A 94 15.62 -2.99 -6.79
CA ILE A 94 15.01 -3.86 -7.79
C ILE A 94 13.52 -3.95 -7.52
N VAL A 95 12.72 -3.69 -8.54
CA VAL A 95 11.26 -3.71 -8.49
C VAL A 95 10.74 -4.82 -9.39
N HIS A 96 9.86 -5.65 -8.84
CA HIS A 96 9.20 -6.72 -9.58
C HIS A 96 7.84 -6.25 -10.12
N PRO A 97 7.43 -6.64 -11.34
CA PRO A 97 6.21 -6.13 -11.99
C PRO A 97 4.94 -6.38 -11.17
N LEU A 98 4.85 -7.52 -10.49
CA LEU A 98 3.69 -7.87 -9.65
C LEU A 98 3.61 -7.12 -8.31
N THR A 99 4.64 -6.38 -7.90
CA THR A 99 4.59 -5.59 -6.66
C THR A 99 3.68 -4.37 -6.82
N LYS A 100 3.20 -3.80 -5.71
CA LYS A 100 2.35 -2.58 -5.77
C LYS A 100 3.02 -1.46 -6.57
N VAL A 101 4.29 -1.19 -6.24
CA VAL A 101 5.10 -0.17 -6.93
C VAL A 101 5.33 -0.55 -8.39
N GLY A 102 5.62 -1.82 -8.70
CA GLY A 102 5.79 -2.29 -10.08
C GLY A 102 4.54 -2.11 -10.94
N LYS A 103 3.36 -2.41 -10.39
CA LYS A 103 2.07 -2.17 -11.07
C LYS A 103 1.80 -0.68 -11.30
N GLU A 104 2.11 0.17 -10.32
CA GLU A 104 1.97 1.63 -10.46
C GLU A 104 2.92 2.22 -11.51
N LEU A 105 4.14 1.67 -11.60
CA LEU A 105 5.12 2.03 -12.62
C LEU A 105 4.87 1.38 -13.99
N ARG A 106 3.86 0.51 -14.11
CA ARG A 106 3.54 -0.27 -15.31
C ARG A 106 4.74 -1.04 -15.86
N LEU A 107 5.50 -1.66 -14.96
CA LEU A 107 6.61 -2.53 -15.34
C LEU A 107 6.07 -3.88 -15.81
N ASP A 108 6.55 -4.35 -16.96
CA ASP A 108 6.23 -5.69 -17.47
C ASP A 108 7.23 -6.74 -16.97
N VAL A 109 8.47 -6.33 -16.72
CA VAL A 109 9.56 -7.20 -16.24
C VAL A 109 10.23 -6.65 -15.00
N MET A 110 11.13 -7.43 -14.42
CA MET A 110 11.90 -7.02 -13.25
C MET A 110 12.91 -5.94 -13.63
N THR A 111 12.77 -4.75 -13.04
CA THR A 111 13.55 -3.56 -13.40
C THR A 111 14.38 -3.11 -12.20
N GLY A 112 15.65 -2.79 -12.44
CA GLY A 112 16.53 -2.16 -11.49
C GLY A 112 16.57 -0.64 -11.67
N PHE A 113 16.67 0.08 -10.57
CA PHE A 113 16.88 1.53 -10.48
C PHE A 113 18.13 1.79 -9.64
N ALA A 114 19.05 2.64 -10.12
CA ALA A 114 20.27 2.94 -9.40
C ALA A 114 20.79 4.38 -9.66
N PRO A 115 21.57 4.93 -8.73
CA PRO A 115 22.26 6.21 -8.91
C PRO A 115 23.48 6.14 -9.84
N LYS A 116 23.98 4.93 -10.14
CA LYS A 116 25.12 4.68 -11.02
C LYS A 116 24.73 3.68 -12.10
N GLU A 117 25.38 3.75 -13.25
CA GLU A 117 25.20 2.79 -14.34
C GLU A 117 25.58 1.37 -13.89
N PHE A 118 24.87 0.36 -14.41
CA PHE A 118 25.10 -1.03 -14.02
C PHE A 118 24.66 -2.05 -15.05
#